data_AF-A0A515KG47-F1
#
_entry.id   AF-A0A515KG47-F1
#
_cell.length_a   1.000
_cell.length_b   1.000
_cell.length_c   1.000
_cell.angle_alpha   90.00
_cell.angle_beta   90.00
_cell.angle_gamma   90.00
#
_symmetry.space_group_name_H-M   'P 1'
#
loop_
_entity.id
_entity.type
_entity.pdbx_description
1 polymer ?
#
loop_
_entity_poly.entity_id
_entity_poly.type
_entity_poly.pdbx_seq_one_letter_code
_entity_poly.pdbx_strand_id
1 'polypeptide(L)'
;MPDVIAISLRKRLGDDIFRSWFAKVTVAGVADGTVTLVAPSPFHATKIIIDYEVQLLVAWRAMDASIERVEAFASKPGIART
;
A
#
# COMPACT_ATOMS: atom_id res chain seq x y z
N MET A 1 -5.19 2.89 -5.06
CA MET A 1 -3.76 2.79 -5.40
C MET A 1 -3.60 3.07 -6.89
N PRO A 2 -2.56 3.78 -7.36
CA PRO A 2 -2.35 4.00 -8.79
C PRO A 2 -2.27 2.68 -9.57
N ASP A 3 -2.86 2.62 -10.76
CA ASP A 3 -2.99 1.38 -11.53
C ASP A 3 -1.65 0.75 -11.87
N VAL A 4 -0.64 1.56 -12.21
CA VAL A 4 0.71 1.08 -12.51
C VAL A 4 1.38 0.41 -11.30
N ILE A 5 1.15 0.89 -10.08
CA ILE A 5 1.63 0.24 -8.85
C ILE A 5 0.89 -1.08 -8.64
N ALA A 6 -0.44 -1.08 -8.78
CA ALA A 6 -1.24 -2.28 -8.65
C ALA A 6 -0.85 -3.37 -9.66
N ILE A 7 -0.59 -3.00 -10.92
CA ILE A 7 -0.11 -3.90 -11.97
C ILE A 7 1.30 -4.44 -11.63
N SER A 8 2.20 -3.57 -11.16
CA SER A 8 3.55 -3.98 -10.74
C SER A 8 3.51 -4.99 -9.60
N LEU A 9 2.70 -4.74 -8.57
CA LEU A 9 2.53 -5.65 -7.43
C LEU A 9 1.89 -6.97 -7.85
N ARG A 10 0.82 -6.95 -8.67
CA ARG A 10 0.21 -8.18 -9.22
C ARG A 10 1.22 -9.03 -9.99
N LYS A 11 2.06 -8.40 -10.84
CA LYS A 11 3.09 -9.11 -11.60
C LYS A 11 4.19 -9.71 -10.71
N ARG A 12 4.54 -9.03 -9.62
CA ARG A 12 5.64 -9.44 -8.71
C ARG A 12 5.21 -10.49 -7.69
N LEU A 13 3.99 -10.39 -7.16
CA LEU A 13 3.50 -11.19 -6.04
C LEU A 13 2.49 -12.26 -6.47
N GLY A 14 1.95 -12.16 -7.68
CA GLY A 14 0.81 -12.97 -8.11
C GLY A 14 -0.53 -12.37 -7.71
N ASP A 15 -1.58 -12.76 -8.42
CA ASP A 15 -2.93 -12.18 -8.26
C ASP A 15 -3.54 -12.53 -6.90
N ASP A 16 -3.30 -13.73 -6.37
CA ASP A 16 -3.86 -14.18 -5.09
C ASP A 16 -3.32 -13.39 -3.89
N ILE A 17 -2.00 -13.18 -3.85
CA ILE A 17 -1.36 -12.34 -2.82
C ILE A 17 -1.84 -10.90 -2.97
N PHE A 18 -1.89 -10.39 -4.21
CA PHE A 18 -2.38 -9.04 -4.46
C PHE A 18 -3.82 -8.85 -3.94
N ARG A 19 -4.73 -9.77 -4.29
CA ARG A 19 -6.14 -9.68 -3.90
C ARG A 19 -6.32 -9.77 -2.39
N SER A 20 -5.57 -10.64 -1.74
CA SER A 20 -5.68 -10.88 -0.30
C SER A 20 -5.25 -9.67 0.53
N TRP A 21 -4.19 -8.97 0.11
CA TRP A 21 -3.57 -7.93 0.93
C TRP A 21 -3.76 -6.52 0.41
N PHE A 22 -3.83 -6.32 -0.91
CA PHE A 22 -3.74 -5.00 -1.52
C PHE A 22 -5.02 -4.51 -2.19
N ALA A 23 -5.99 -5.40 -2.47
CA ALA A 23 -7.21 -5.04 -3.21
C ALA A 23 -8.04 -3.91 -2.57
N LYS A 24 -8.00 -3.81 -1.23
CA LYS A 24 -8.72 -2.80 -0.45
C LYS A 24 -7.81 -1.69 0.08
N VAL A 25 -6.55 -1.65 -0.34
CA VAL A 25 -5.57 -0.66 0.09
C VAL A 25 -5.63 0.57 -0.79
N THR A 26 -5.77 1.73 -0.16
CA THR A 26 -5.76 3.03 -0.83
C THR A 26 -4.52 3.83 -0.45
N VAL A 27 -4.24 4.89 -1.20
CA VAL A 27 -3.13 5.80 -0.92
C VAL A 27 -3.73 7.04 -0.28
N ALA A 28 -3.29 7.37 0.93
CA ALA A 28 -3.69 8.61 1.61
C ALA A 28 -2.91 9.82 1.12
N GLY A 29 -1.64 9.63 0.76
CA GLY A 29 -0.80 10.71 0.27
C GLY A 29 0.62 10.25 -0.02
N VAL A 30 1.37 11.15 -0.64
CA VAL A 30 2.81 11.03 -0.89
C VAL A 30 3.43 12.37 -0.51
N ALA A 31 4.33 12.36 0.47
CA ALA A 31 5.00 13.55 0.98
C ALA A 31 6.36 13.18 1.57
N ASP A 32 7.36 14.05 1.40
CA ASP A 32 8.70 13.91 1.99
C ASP A 32 9.33 12.52 1.76
N GLY A 33 9.26 12.02 0.52
CA GLY A 33 9.76 10.70 0.15
C GLY A 33 9.00 9.52 0.77
N THR A 34 7.85 9.75 1.41
CA THR A 34 7.06 8.72 2.08
C THR A 34 5.70 8.56 1.43
N VAL A 35 5.35 7.33 1.06
CA VAL A 35 4.00 6.97 0.64
C VAL A 35 3.21 6.48 1.84
N THR A 36 2.06 7.10 2.09
CA THR A 36 1.14 6.67 3.15
C THR A 36 -0.01 5.86 2.55
N LEU A 37 -0.13 4.60 2.98
CA LEU A 37 -1.19 3.69 2.59
C LEU A 37 -2.26 3.58 3.68
N VAL A 38 -3.49 3.33 3.26
CA VAL A 38 -4.62 3.05 4.15
C VAL A 38 -5.09 1.62 3.89
N ALA A 39 -5.03 0.79 4.92
CA ALA A 39 -5.45 -0.60 4.90
C ALA A 39 -6.78 -0.79 5.66
N PRO A 40 -7.54 -1.87 5.40
CA PRO A 40 -8.86 -2.09 6.02
C PRO A 40 -8.84 -2.27 7.54
N SER A 41 -7.72 -2.72 8.10
CA SER A 41 -7.56 -2.93 9.54
C SER A 41 -6.10 -2.79 9.97
N PRO A 42 -5.82 -2.62 11.28
CA PRO A 42 -4.45 -2.58 11.78
C PRO A 42 -3.68 -3.85 11.44
N PHE A 43 -4.34 -5.00 11.47
CA PHE A 43 -3.73 -6.27 11.08
C PHE A 43 -3.25 -6.25 9.62
N HIS A 44 -4.06 -5.75 8.69
CA HIS A 44 -3.63 -5.61 7.29
C HIS A 44 -2.47 -4.63 7.17
N ALA A 45 -2.56 -3.47 7.81
CA ALA A 45 -1.50 -2.45 7.76
C ALA A 45 -0.16 -3.03 8.23
N THR A 46 -0.14 -3.66 9.41
CA THR A 46 1.06 -4.30 9.96
C THR A 46 1.58 -5.40 9.06
N LYS A 47 0.70 -6.29 8.59
CA LYS A 47 1.12 -7.45 7.78
C LYS A 47 1.68 -7.02 6.42
N ILE A 48 1.09 -5.99 5.80
CA ILE A 48 1.57 -5.42 4.54
C ILE A 48 3.00 -4.89 4.69
N ILE A 49 3.29 -4.14 5.74
CA ILE A 49 4.63 -3.57 5.95
C ILE A 49 5.63 -4.68 6.28
N ILE A 50 5.30 -5.57 7.21
CA ILE A 50 6.23 -6.65 7.61
C ILE A 50 6.60 -7.57 6.43
N ASP A 51 5.62 -7.95 5.62
CA ASP A 51 5.85 -8.97 4.58
C ASP A 51 6.24 -8.37 3.23
N TYR A 52 5.85 -7.13 2.93
CA TYR A 52 5.86 -6.61 1.57
C TYR A 52 6.43 -5.19 1.40
N GLU A 53 7.05 -4.60 2.44
CA GLU A 53 7.66 -3.26 2.34
C GLU A 53 8.64 -3.17 1.16
N VAL A 54 9.49 -4.18 0.96
CA VAL A 54 10.50 -4.17 -0.12
C VAL A 54 9.84 -4.09 -1.50
N GLN A 55 8.83 -4.91 -1.76
CA GLN A 55 8.14 -4.96 -3.05
C GLN A 55 7.31 -3.71 -3.29
N LEU A 56 6.73 -3.14 -2.23
CA LEU A 56 6.09 -1.83 -2.26
C LEU A 56 7.09 -0.75 -2.64
N LEU A 57 8.22 -0.66 -1.95
CA LEU A 57 9.23 0.36 -2.19
C LEU A 57 9.79 0.27 -3.62
N VAL A 58 10.06 -0.94 -4.10
CA VAL A 58 10.50 -1.16 -5.49
C VAL A 58 9.43 -0.74 -6.49
N ALA A 59 8.16 -1.05 -6.24
CA ALA A 59 7.08 -0.64 -7.13
C ALA A 59 6.93 0.89 -7.19
N TRP A 60 7.00 1.56 -6.04
CA TRP A 60 6.92 3.02 -5.95
C TRP A 60 8.13 3.72 -6.55
N ARG A 61 9.35 3.25 -6.26
CA ARG A 61 10.60 3.81 -6.82
C ARG A 61 10.69 3.70 -8.33
N ALA A 62 10.03 2.71 -8.94
CA ALA A 62 9.95 2.60 -10.39
C ALA A 62 9.16 3.75 -11.03
N MET A 63 8.23 4.38 -10.29
CA MET A 63 7.53 5.58 -10.73
C MET A 63 8.24 6.87 -10.31
N ASP A 64 8.70 6.90 -9.06
CA ASP A 64 9.32 8.07 -8.45
C ASP A 64 10.48 7.62 -7.57
N ALA A 65 11.70 7.81 -8.07
CA ALA A 65 12.92 7.41 -7.38
C ALA A 65 13.17 8.17 -6.06
N SER A 66 12.47 9.29 -5.83
CA SER A 66 12.57 10.05 -4.57
C SER A 66 11.83 9.39 -3.40
N ILE A 67 11.04 8.33 -3.65
CA ILE A 67 10.38 7.58 -2.58
C ILE A 67 11.42 6.78 -1.79
N GLU A 68 11.49 7.02 -0.50
CA GLU A 68 12.40 6.39 0.45
C GLU A 68 11.69 5.41 1.38
N ARG A 69 10.40 5.63 1.65
CA ARG A 69 9.61 4.83 2.60
C ARG A 69 8.18 4.60 2.14
N VAL A 70 7.62 3.48 2.57
CA VAL A 70 6.19 3.19 2.47
C VAL A 70 5.67 2.85 3.85
N GLU A 71 4.62 3.53 4.29
CA GLU A 71 3.97 3.29 5.58
C GLU A 71 2.51 2.90 5.33
N ALA A 72 1.92 2.15 6.27
CA ALA A 72 0.52 1.78 6.19
C ALA A 72 -0.17 1.97 7.54
N PHE A 73 -1.37 2.51 7.50
CA PHE A 73 -2.22 2.71 8.67
C PHE A 73 -3.61 2.12 8.40
N ALA A 74 -4.30 1.73 9.47
CA ALA A 74 -5.69 1.31 9.34
C ALA A 74 -6.57 2.52 8.97
N SER A 75 -7.55 2.33 8.09
CA SER A 75 -8.67 3.27 8.02
C SER A 75 -9.29 3.34 9.42
N LYS A 76 -9.51 4.55 9.94
CA LYS A 76 -10.37 4.69 11.13
C LYS A 76 -11.69 3.99 10.81
N PRO A 77 -12.22 3.10 11.67
CA PRO A 77 -13.57 2.60 11.49
C PRO A 77 -14.47 3.83 11.40
N GLY A 78 -15.20 3.94 10.30
CA GLY A 78 -16.01 5.12 10.04
C GLY A 78 -16.89 5.39 11.24
N ILE A 79 -16.75 6.58 11.83
CA ILE A 79 -17.93 7.27 12.32
C ILE A 79 -18.75 7.45 11.04
N ALA A 80 -19.71 6.54 10.82
CA ALA A 80 -20.76 6.79 9.85
C ALA A 80 -21.30 8.17 10.20
N ARG A 81 -21.14 9.14 9.30
CA ARG A 81 -21.85 10.41 9.44
C ARG A 81 -23.32 10.06 9.23
N THR A 82 -24.04 9.89 10.34
CA THR A 82 -25.50 9.88 10.38
C THR A 82 -26.02 11.27 10.08
#